data_AF-A0A2E8YKG6-F1
#
_entry.id   AF-A0A2E8YKG6-F1
#
_cell.length_a   1.000
_cell.length_b   1.000
_cell.length_c   1.000
_cell.angle_alpha   90.00
_cell.angle_beta   90.00
_cell.angle_gamma   90.00
#
_symmetry.space_group_name_H-M   'P 1'
#
loop_
_entity.id
_entity.type
_entity.pdbx_description
1 polymer ?
#
loop_
_entity_poly.entity_id
_entity_poly.type
_entity_poly.pdbx_seq_one_letter_code
_entity_poly.pdbx_strand_id
1 'polypeptide(L)'
;MRVRIHSSADSVSLHVTLDSVARPQRLYEADNIAAHRQATPEHAYEVGCGWDDTCSFQTSAQWPVGVYTVSARSHQDGQSFRADAFFVLRSTTPGQVSRSVQVLSTGTYVAYNDWGGANAYRRTLAGIATDEPAPRLSLQRPWARGLVHMPTGAPRYTDSPELKPFGHPRYPWLEWAFAYGYSRHCRDAGWATYDRPFARWADSEGFALEFLTQHDLHEDPDCLREYDNAVLVGHDEYWTKEMRDAVDAHVDRGANISRFGANFLWQVRIEDEGNTQVCYKNPLADPAFESSDRLRTSTSWDFEFLNRPGAQTLGLTGLGGIYSRFGTAAGRASGGLTVYRPDHWVFADTDLYYGDVFGQSAKIASFEVDGVDYTFRKGLPYPTHTDGAPENLQILAMAPAVRGEINRARYLLNGPADDSGALDAAAEVGIRVLQHEALEDSLHGSAMAAVFERNGGTVFNSGTTEWVNGLIEQDYFVSQITRNVLDRFQHRRQGMRS
;
A
#
# COMPACT_ATOMS: atom_id res chain seq x y z
N MET A 1 12.86 19.12 -14.83
CA MET A 1 13.36 18.42 -13.62
C MET A 1 14.68 17.74 -13.98
N ARG A 2 15.71 17.79 -13.12
CA ARG A 2 16.97 17.07 -13.34
C ARG A 2 16.89 15.70 -12.68
N VAL A 3 17.15 14.63 -13.43
CA VAL A 3 17.27 13.27 -12.90
C VAL A 3 18.75 12.89 -12.85
N ARG A 4 19.22 12.44 -11.69
CA ARG A 4 20.57 11.93 -11.47
C ARG A 4 20.55 10.41 -11.38
N ILE A 5 21.55 9.78 -11.98
CA ILE A 5 21.70 8.33 -12.03
C ILE A 5 23.02 7.96 -11.38
N HIS A 6 22.97 6.97 -10.50
CA HIS A 6 24.10 6.45 -9.76
C HIS A 6 24.25 4.97 -10.12
N SER A 7 25.48 4.55 -10.42
CA SER A 7 25.78 3.18 -10.81
C SER A 7 27.11 2.76 -10.19
N SER A 8 27.17 1.50 -9.77
CA SER A 8 28.41 0.81 -9.35
C SER A 8 28.86 -0.21 -10.42
N ALA A 9 28.38 -0.06 -11.66
CA ALA A 9 28.86 -0.80 -12.82
C ALA A 9 29.94 -0.02 -13.59
N ASP A 10 30.69 -0.69 -14.46
CA ASP A 10 31.67 -0.02 -15.34
C ASP A 10 30.99 0.72 -16.50
N SER A 11 29.80 0.29 -16.89
CA SER A 11 28.95 0.99 -17.85
C SER A 11 27.47 0.71 -17.59
N VAL A 12 26.61 1.64 -18.03
CA VAL A 12 25.15 1.50 -17.91
C VAL A 12 24.44 2.04 -19.15
N SER A 13 23.42 1.32 -19.60
CA SER A 13 22.42 1.78 -20.56
C SER A 13 21.12 2.07 -19.83
N LEU A 14 20.43 3.15 -20.20
CA LEU A 14 19.23 3.64 -19.54
C LEU A 14 18.07 3.77 -20.53
N HIS A 15 16.90 3.27 -20.15
CA HIS A 15 15.63 3.53 -20.83
C HIS A 15 14.65 4.19 -19.87
N VAL A 16 14.02 5.29 -20.28
CA VAL A 16 12.98 5.97 -19.48
C VAL A 16 11.65 5.88 -20.21
N THR A 17 10.63 5.40 -19.50
CA THR A 17 9.31 5.10 -20.04
C THR A 17 8.23 5.75 -19.18
N LEU A 18 7.31 6.52 -19.78
CA LEU A 18 6.05 6.91 -19.15
C LEU A 18 5.19 5.64 -19.01
N ASP A 19 4.96 5.20 -17.78
CA ASP A 19 4.48 3.86 -17.46
C ASP A 19 3.09 3.83 -16.82
N SER A 20 2.60 4.99 -16.39
CA SER A 20 1.26 5.19 -15.81
C SER A 20 0.11 5.17 -16.82
N VAL A 21 0.41 5.09 -18.11
CA VAL A 21 -0.58 5.02 -19.20
C VAL A 21 -0.74 3.59 -19.70
N ALA A 22 -1.93 3.25 -20.23
CA ALA A 22 -2.26 1.93 -20.73
C ALA A 22 -1.29 1.46 -21.82
N ARG A 23 -0.77 2.39 -22.62
CA ARG A 23 0.24 2.15 -23.66
C ARG A 23 1.54 2.89 -23.34
N PRO A 24 2.52 2.24 -22.70
CA PRO A 24 3.74 2.88 -22.23
C PRO A 24 4.54 3.51 -23.36
N GLN A 25 5.13 4.65 -23.08
CA GLN A 25 5.85 5.44 -24.08
C GLN A 25 7.31 5.63 -23.65
N ARG A 26 8.25 5.13 -24.46
CA ARG A 26 9.67 5.40 -24.25
C ARG A 26 9.98 6.84 -24.67
N LEU A 27 10.58 7.61 -23.78
CA LEU A 27 10.83 9.04 -23.98
C LEU A 27 12.31 9.42 -23.89
N TYR A 28 13.15 8.53 -23.35
CA TYR A 28 14.60 8.72 -23.30
C TYR A 28 15.35 7.39 -23.37
N GLU A 29 16.48 7.40 -24.05
CA GLU A 29 17.40 6.28 -24.18
C GLU A 29 18.83 6.81 -24.24
N ALA A 30 19.72 6.18 -23.49
CA ALA A 30 21.15 6.46 -23.53
C ALA A 30 21.91 5.16 -23.28
N ASP A 31 22.85 4.84 -24.16
CA ASP A 31 23.55 3.55 -24.14
C ASP A 31 25.02 3.70 -23.78
N ASN A 32 25.56 2.65 -23.14
CA ASN A 32 26.99 2.52 -22.84
C ASN A 32 27.59 3.76 -22.16
N ILE A 33 26.84 4.37 -21.22
CA ILE A 33 27.33 5.46 -20.40
C ILE A 33 28.46 4.91 -19.53
N ALA A 34 29.65 5.50 -19.66
CA ALA A 34 30.79 5.14 -18.83
C ALA A 34 30.47 5.43 -17.35
N ALA A 35 30.77 4.45 -16.50
CA ALA A 35 30.58 4.51 -15.08
C ALA A 35 31.82 3.90 -14.39
N HIS A 36 31.81 3.77 -13.08
CA HIS A 36 32.88 3.11 -12.36
C HIS A 36 32.31 2.37 -11.16
N ARG A 37 32.99 1.31 -10.72
CA ARG A 37 32.63 0.60 -9.51
C ARG A 37 32.79 1.50 -8.29
N GLN A 38 31.74 1.56 -7.47
CA GLN A 38 31.67 2.37 -6.25
C GLN A 38 31.45 1.47 -5.04
N ALA A 39 32.15 1.76 -3.93
CA ALA A 39 31.97 1.01 -2.70
C ALA A 39 30.53 1.15 -2.19
N THR A 40 29.96 0.05 -1.69
CA THR A 40 28.63 0.04 -1.08
C THR A 40 28.78 -0.36 0.37
N PRO A 41 28.33 0.48 1.34
CA PRO A 41 28.37 0.11 2.74
C PRO A 41 27.57 -1.16 3.03
N GLU A 42 28.02 -1.96 4.01
CA GLU A 42 27.29 -3.17 4.44
C GLU A 42 25.87 -2.83 4.95
N HIS A 43 25.73 -1.68 5.61
CA HIS A 43 24.45 -1.18 6.12
C HIS A 43 23.81 -0.13 5.20
N ALA A 44 23.98 -0.23 3.88
CA ALA A 44 23.40 0.72 2.92
C ALA A 44 21.86 0.80 3.00
N TYR A 45 21.19 -0.21 3.55
CA TYR A 45 19.77 -0.15 3.86
C TYR A 45 19.41 0.96 4.85
N GLU A 46 20.33 1.34 5.74
CA GLU A 46 20.14 2.31 6.83
C GLU A 46 20.80 3.66 6.51
N VAL A 47 22.02 3.64 5.96
CA VAL A 47 22.81 4.87 5.71
C VAL A 47 22.83 5.34 4.26
N GLY A 48 22.22 4.56 3.35
CA GLY A 48 22.25 4.80 1.91
C GLY A 48 23.54 4.31 1.25
N CYS A 49 23.59 4.40 -0.08
CA CYS A 49 24.75 3.91 -0.85
C CYS A 49 25.96 4.84 -0.81
N GLY A 50 25.74 6.15 -0.69
CA GLY A 50 26.81 7.15 -0.77
C GLY A 50 27.54 7.18 -2.12
N TRP A 51 26.89 6.74 -3.20
CA TRP A 51 27.47 6.75 -4.54
C TRP A 51 27.44 8.15 -5.17
N ASP A 52 28.50 8.50 -5.88
CA ASP A 52 28.59 9.70 -6.71
C ASP A 52 27.72 9.58 -7.98
N ASP A 53 27.34 10.74 -8.52
CA ASP A 53 26.60 10.86 -9.77
C ASP A 53 27.39 10.20 -10.93
N THR A 54 26.76 9.25 -11.61
CA THR A 54 27.30 8.67 -12.86
C THR A 54 26.94 9.52 -14.06
N CYS A 55 25.67 9.91 -14.18
CA CYS A 55 25.21 10.83 -15.22
C CYS A 55 23.92 11.52 -14.78
N SER A 56 23.47 12.48 -15.58
CA SER A 56 22.17 13.12 -15.37
C SER A 56 21.53 13.52 -16.68
N PHE A 57 20.20 13.55 -16.73
CA PHE A 57 19.44 14.10 -17.84
C PHE A 57 18.37 15.07 -17.32
N GLN A 58 17.88 15.92 -18.22
CA GLN A 58 16.78 16.86 -17.93
C GLN A 58 15.50 16.33 -18.57
N THR A 59 14.40 16.35 -17.82
CA THR A 59 13.08 16.17 -18.40
C THR A 59 12.74 17.37 -19.30
N SER A 60 12.07 17.13 -20.42
CA SER A 60 11.56 18.20 -21.30
C SER A 60 10.24 18.74 -20.75
N ALA A 61 9.94 20.02 -21.02
CA ALA A 61 8.60 20.59 -20.76
C ALA A 61 7.48 19.91 -21.57
N GLN A 62 7.84 19.14 -22.61
CA GLN A 62 6.90 18.37 -23.43
C GLN A 62 6.60 16.97 -22.86
N TRP A 63 7.32 16.55 -21.81
CA TRP A 63 7.06 15.25 -21.20
C TRP A 63 5.70 15.28 -20.48
N PRO A 64 4.80 14.33 -20.77
CA PRO A 64 3.50 14.26 -20.08
C PRO A 64 3.68 14.09 -18.57
N VAL A 65 2.75 14.65 -17.79
CA VAL A 65 2.66 14.35 -16.36
C VAL A 65 2.42 12.84 -16.16
N GLY A 66 2.98 12.25 -15.12
CA GLY A 66 2.80 10.82 -14.84
C GLY A 66 3.96 10.15 -14.13
N VAL A 67 3.89 8.83 -14.05
CA VAL A 67 4.91 7.99 -13.42
C VAL A 67 5.84 7.45 -14.50
N TYR A 68 7.14 7.66 -14.29
CA TYR A 68 8.19 7.27 -15.21
C TYR A 68 9.03 6.17 -14.59
N THR A 69 9.19 5.05 -15.28
CA THR A 69 10.17 4.03 -14.90
C THR A 69 11.48 4.26 -15.63
N VAL A 70 12.60 4.08 -14.93
CA VAL A 70 13.96 4.09 -15.44
C VAL A 70 14.51 2.68 -15.35
N SER A 71 14.79 2.06 -16.50
CA SER A 71 15.44 0.74 -16.55
C SER A 71 16.93 0.91 -16.86
N ALA A 72 17.77 0.55 -15.91
CA ALA A 72 19.22 0.57 -16.02
C ALA A 72 19.73 -0.85 -16.30
N ARG A 73 20.52 -1.00 -17.36
CA ARG A 73 21.11 -2.29 -17.78
C ARG A 73 22.62 -2.16 -17.83
N SER A 74 23.34 -3.13 -17.29
CA SER A 74 24.79 -3.20 -17.36
C SER A 74 25.24 -4.60 -17.73
N HIS A 75 26.42 -4.71 -18.34
CA HIS A 75 27.07 -6.00 -18.61
C HIS A 75 28.37 -6.06 -17.81
N GLN A 76 28.52 -7.09 -16.97
CA GLN A 76 29.74 -7.33 -16.20
C GLN A 76 30.04 -8.83 -16.21
N ASP A 77 31.31 -9.20 -16.42
CA ASP A 77 31.79 -10.59 -16.37
C ASP A 77 30.96 -11.59 -17.21
N GLY A 78 30.48 -11.14 -18.38
CA GLY A 78 29.64 -11.95 -19.28
C GLY A 78 28.18 -12.11 -18.83
N GLN A 79 27.75 -11.43 -17.77
CA GLN A 79 26.38 -11.42 -17.27
C GLN A 79 25.70 -10.06 -17.49
N SER A 80 24.41 -10.09 -17.82
CA SER A 80 23.57 -8.90 -17.92
C SER A 80 22.83 -8.67 -16.61
N PHE A 81 22.95 -7.46 -16.07
CA PHE A 81 22.22 -7.00 -14.88
C PHE A 81 21.20 -5.95 -15.27
N ARG A 82 20.08 -5.92 -14.54
CA ARG A 82 19.04 -4.91 -14.68
C ARG A 82 18.60 -4.42 -13.31
N ALA A 83 18.52 -3.11 -13.15
CA ALA A 83 17.89 -2.45 -12.02
C ALA A 83 16.82 -1.49 -12.55
N ASP A 84 15.72 -1.34 -11.81
CA ASP A 84 14.62 -0.46 -12.19
C ASP A 84 14.39 0.56 -11.08
N ALA A 85 14.22 1.82 -11.46
CA ALA A 85 13.86 2.93 -10.58
C ALA A 85 12.65 3.67 -11.16
N PHE A 86 12.06 4.59 -10.41
CA PHE A 86 10.99 5.43 -10.94
C PHE A 86 11.06 6.84 -10.37
N PHE A 87 10.36 7.77 -11.03
CA PHE A 87 10.07 9.09 -10.51
C PHE A 87 8.70 9.55 -10.99
N VAL A 88 8.13 10.54 -10.32
CA VAL A 88 6.86 11.16 -10.70
C VAL A 88 7.15 12.53 -11.32
N LEU A 89 6.66 12.77 -12.53
CA LEU A 89 6.61 14.10 -13.13
C LEU A 89 5.25 14.71 -12.79
N ARG A 90 5.22 15.53 -11.73
CA ARG A 90 4.02 16.22 -11.24
C ARG A 90 3.57 17.32 -12.21
N SER A 91 2.28 17.63 -12.18
CA SER A 91 1.73 18.79 -12.89
C SER A 91 2.29 20.09 -12.31
N THR A 92 2.71 21.02 -13.18
CA THR A 92 3.05 22.39 -12.75
C THR A 92 1.81 23.26 -12.51
N THR A 93 0.63 22.75 -12.86
CA THR A 93 -0.68 23.35 -12.65
C THR A 93 -1.61 22.28 -12.08
N PRO A 94 -1.43 21.92 -10.79
CA PRO A 94 -2.18 20.83 -10.15
C PRO A 94 -3.69 20.96 -10.36
N GLY A 95 -4.34 19.84 -10.67
CA GLY A 95 -5.78 19.81 -10.86
C GLY A 95 -6.26 20.22 -12.26
N GLN A 96 -5.35 20.64 -13.17
CA GLN A 96 -5.72 21.08 -14.52
C GLN A 96 -5.91 19.90 -15.48
N VAL A 97 -5.09 18.85 -15.39
CA VAL A 97 -5.24 17.64 -16.23
C VAL A 97 -6.35 16.77 -15.68
N SER A 98 -6.38 16.59 -14.37
CA SER A 98 -7.43 15.86 -13.68
C SER A 98 -7.66 16.43 -12.29
N ARG A 99 -8.92 16.43 -11.87
CA ARG A 99 -9.32 16.72 -10.49
C ARG A 99 -9.14 15.51 -9.56
N SER A 100 -8.70 14.36 -10.10
CA SER A 100 -8.30 13.18 -9.33
C SER A 100 -6.78 13.01 -9.36
N VAL A 101 -6.20 12.73 -8.20
CA VAL A 101 -4.76 12.47 -8.03
C VAL A 101 -4.55 11.10 -7.41
N GLN A 102 -3.70 10.25 -7.99
CA GLN A 102 -3.26 9.03 -7.34
C GLN A 102 -2.04 9.34 -6.48
N VAL A 103 -2.10 8.97 -5.19
CA VAL A 103 -0.97 9.08 -4.27
C VAL A 103 -0.31 7.72 -4.14
N LEU A 104 0.92 7.59 -4.62
CA LEU A 104 1.69 6.35 -4.57
C LEU A 104 2.11 6.04 -3.13
N SER A 105 1.94 4.79 -2.68
CA SER A 105 2.24 4.32 -1.33
C SER A 105 3.75 4.13 -1.05
N THR A 106 4.54 5.17 -1.36
CA THR A 106 6.00 5.14 -1.32
C THR A 106 6.59 4.88 0.07
N GLY A 107 5.89 5.20 1.15
CA GLY A 107 6.30 4.83 2.51
C GLY A 107 6.28 3.32 2.72
N THR A 108 5.25 2.65 2.20
CA THR A 108 5.18 1.18 2.16
C THR A 108 6.26 0.61 1.24
N TYR A 109 6.55 1.26 0.11
CA TYR A 109 7.64 0.80 -0.77
C TYR A 109 8.98 0.81 -0.04
N VAL A 110 9.29 1.87 0.72
CA VAL A 110 10.51 1.97 1.52
C VAL A 110 10.55 0.88 2.58
N ALA A 111 9.43 0.64 3.27
CA ALA A 111 9.33 -0.37 4.33
C ALA A 111 9.56 -1.80 3.84
N TYR A 112 9.15 -2.11 2.60
CA TYR A 112 9.30 -3.43 2.00
C TYR A 112 10.57 -3.59 1.14
N ASN A 113 11.28 -2.51 0.84
CA ASN A 113 12.52 -2.54 0.06
C ASN A 113 13.64 -3.26 0.82
N ASP A 114 13.92 -4.51 0.44
CA ASP A 114 14.97 -5.35 1.01
C ASP A 114 16.34 -5.21 0.30
N TRP A 115 16.47 -4.23 -0.61
CA TRP A 115 17.76 -3.93 -1.22
C TRP A 115 18.75 -3.45 -0.16
N GLY A 116 19.99 -3.97 -0.23
CA GLY A 116 21.02 -3.71 0.78
C GLY A 116 20.91 -4.64 1.99
N GLY A 117 19.97 -5.59 1.99
CA GLY A 117 19.93 -6.68 2.97
C GLY A 117 19.02 -6.45 4.16
N ALA A 118 18.24 -5.37 4.24
CA ALA A 118 17.24 -5.23 5.29
C ALA A 118 16.05 -4.34 4.90
N ASN A 119 14.94 -4.55 5.60
CA ASN A 119 13.72 -3.76 5.49
C ASN A 119 12.98 -3.73 6.85
N ALA A 120 11.73 -3.24 6.88
CA ALA A 120 10.94 -3.08 8.10
C ALA A 120 10.45 -4.41 8.73
N TYR A 121 10.80 -5.56 8.13
CA TYR A 121 10.37 -6.89 8.59
C TYR A 121 11.53 -7.84 8.82
N ARG A 122 12.61 -7.75 8.03
CA ARG A 122 13.72 -8.72 8.07
C ARG A 122 15.07 -8.10 7.78
N ARG A 123 16.10 -8.83 8.17
CA ARG A 123 17.51 -8.60 7.82
C ARG A 123 18.09 -9.86 7.18
N THR A 124 19.00 -9.67 6.24
CA THR A 124 19.81 -10.68 5.59
C THR A 124 21.21 -10.09 5.40
N LEU A 125 22.02 -10.23 6.45
CA LEU A 125 23.39 -9.70 6.49
C LEU A 125 24.37 -10.86 6.41
N ALA A 126 25.42 -10.71 5.60
CA ALA A 126 26.39 -11.77 5.30
C ALA A 126 25.75 -13.13 4.89
N GLY A 127 24.58 -13.09 4.25
CA GLY A 127 23.83 -14.28 3.83
C GLY A 127 23.02 -14.97 4.93
N ILE A 128 22.98 -14.40 6.14
CA ILE A 128 22.21 -14.93 7.27
C ILE A 128 20.90 -14.15 7.38
N ALA A 129 19.78 -14.81 7.11
CA ALA A 129 18.45 -14.23 7.24
C ALA A 129 17.95 -14.30 8.69
N THR A 130 17.39 -13.20 9.19
CA THR A 130 16.70 -13.11 10.48
C THR A 130 15.34 -12.43 10.29
N ASP A 131 14.39 -12.75 11.14
CA ASP A 131 13.09 -12.07 11.26
C ASP A 131 13.20 -10.76 12.10
N GLU A 132 14.40 -10.18 12.20
CA GLU A 132 14.61 -8.92 12.90
C GLU A 132 14.39 -7.73 11.96
N PRO A 133 13.50 -6.78 12.29
CA PRO A 133 13.25 -5.62 11.45
C PRO A 133 14.37 -4.57 11.55
N ALA A 134 14.61 -3.81 10.48
CA ALA A 134 15.42 -2.59 10.52
C ALA A 134 14.51 -1.37 10.76
N PRO A 135 14.62 -0.69 11.92
CA PRO A 135 13.74 0.42 12.25
C PRO A 135 14.08 1.70 11.52
N ARG A 136 15.27 1.80 10.90
CA ARG A 136 15.75 2.95 10.13
C ARG A 136 16.06 2.49 8.71
N LEU A 137 15.43 3.11 7.72
CA LEU A 137 15.54 2.73 6.32
C LEU A 137 15.85 3.96 5.45
N SER A 138 16.98 3.92 4.77
CA SER A 138 17.39 4.98 3.86
C SER A 138 16.54 4.99 2.59
N LEU A 139 16.23 6.19 2.12
CA LEU A 139 15.67 6.46 0.79
C LEU A 139 16.77 6.58 -0.28
N GLN A 140 18.04 6.73 0.12
CA GLN A 140 19.21 6.89 -0.76
C GLN A 140 19.79 5.54 -1.17
N ARG A 141 18.92 4.62 -1.60
CA ARG A 141 19.29 3.26 -2.04
C ARG A 141 18.41 2.79 -3.21
N PRO A 142 18.89 1.86 -4.07
CA PRO A 142 18.09 1.27 -5.12
C PRO A 142 16.82 0.58 -4.60
N TRP A 143 15.81 0.49 -5.46
CA TRP A 143 14.65 -0.34 -5.22
C TRP A 143 14.99 -1.82 -5.45
N ALA A 144 14.54 -2.68 -4.55
CA ALA A 144 14.69 -4.11 -4.76
C ALA A 144 13.94 -4.58 -6.01
N ARG A 145 14.49 -5.63 -6.63
CA ARG A 145 13.98 -6.14 -7.88
C ARG A 145 12.54 -6.65 -7.70
N GLY A 146 11.62 -6.08 -8.49
CA GLY A 146 10.20 -6.42 -8.44
C GLY A 146 9.30 -5.30 -7.93
N LEU A 147 9.81 -4.33 -7.17
CA LEU A 147 8.96 -3.22 -6.67
C LEU A 147 8.54 -2.27 -7.81
N VAL A 148 9.45 -1.99 -8.74
CA VAL A 148 9.19 -1.05 -9.85
C VAL A 148 8.71 -1.76 -11.11
N HIS A 149 9.25 -2.95 -11.40
CA HIS A 149 8.88 -3.71 -12.58
C HIS A 149 8.73 -5.21 -12.28
N MET A 150 7.64 -5.79 -12.77
CA MET A 150 7.37 -7.22 -12.73
C MET A 150 7.12 -7.76 -14.15
N PRO A 151 7.66 -8.94 -14.49
CA PRO A 151 7.37 -9.57 -15.76
C PRO A 151 5.92 -10.07 -15.81
N THR A 152 5.34 -10.08 -17.00
CA THR A 152 4.01 -10.65 -17.22
C THR A 152 3.99 -12.12 -16.80
N GLY A 153 2.93 -12.52 -16.09
CA GLY A 153 2.73 -13.90 -15.63
C GLY A 153 3.46 -14.27 -14.34
N ALA A 154 4.19 -13.34 -13.70
CA ALA A 154 4.69 -13.58 -12.35
C ALA A 154 3.52 -13.78 -11.36
N PRO A 155 3.58 -14.71 -10.40
CA PRO A 155 2.43 -15.04 -9.55
C PRO A 155 2.13 -13.93 -8.53
N ARG A 156 0.87 -13.77 -8.12
CA ARG A 156 0.37 -12.90 -7.05
C ARG A 156 -0.12 -13.70 -5.85
N TYR A 157 -0.55 -13.01 -4.80
CA TYR A 157 -1.23 -13.64 -3.67
C TYR A 157 -2.50 -14.39 -4.08
N THR A 158 -3.25 -13.83 -5.04
CA THR A 158 -4.48 -14.41 -5.58
C THR A 158 -4.26 -15.72 -6.35
N ASP A 159 -3.01 -16.01 -6.79
CA ASP A 159 -2.65 -17.27 -7.44
C ASP A 159 -2.45 -18.43 -6.45
N SER A 160 -2.54 -18.19 -5.14
CA SER A 160 -2.52 -19.27 -4.15
C SER A 160 -3.64 -20.28 -4.47
N PRO A 161 -3.29 -21.58 -4.55
CA PRO A 161 -4.27 -22.63 -4.78
C PRO A 161 -5.21 -22.74 -3.58
N GLU A 162 -6.44 -23.23 -3.82
CA GLU A 162 -7.37 -23.53 -2.73
C GLU A 162 -6.73 -24.48 -1.72
N LEU A 163 -6.79 -24.11 -0.44
CA LEU A 163 -6.24 -24.91 0.64
C LEU A 163 -7.09 -26.18 0.82
N LYS A 164 -6.57 -27.32 0.37
CA LYS A 164 -7.23 -28.62 0.57
C LYS A 164 -7.37 -28.96 2.06
N PRO A 165 -8.37 -29.75 2.48
CA PRO A 165 -8.43 -30.28 3.85
C PRO A 165 -7.10 -30.94 4.23
N PHE A 166 -6.55 -30.56 5.39
CA PHE A 166 -5.23 -31.02 5.89
C PHE A 166 -4.03 -30.71 4.97
N GLY A 167 -4.21 -29.91 3.93
CA GLY A 167 -3.14 -29.47 3.06
C GLY A 167 -2.27 -28.39 3.70
N HIS A 168 -1.05 -28.26 3.20
CA HIS A 168 -0.15 -27.17 3.55
C HIS A 168 -0.35 -25.99 2.59
N PRO A 169 -0.29 -24.73 3.07
CA PRO A 169 -0.34 -23.57 2.19
C PRO A 169 0.84 -23.57 1.22
N ARG A 170 0.59 -23.03 0.03
CA ARG A 170 1.60 -22.78 -1.00
C ARG A 170 1.69 -21.29 -1.26
N TYR A 171 2.90 -20.83 -1.55
CA TYR A 171 3.22 -19.41 -1.77
C TYR A 171 3.87 -19.25 -3.15
N PRO A 172 3.11 -19.39 -4.27
CA PRO A 172 3.69 -19.44 -5.61
C PRO A 172 4.54 -18.22 -5.95
N TRP A 173 4.15 -17.02 -5.49
CA TRP A 173 4.92 -15.79 -5.74
C TRP A 173 6.27 -15.82 -5.02
N LEU A 174 6.34 -16.37 -3.82
CA LEU A 174 7.56 -16.45 -3.02
C LEU A 174 8.50 -17.51 -3.60
N GLU A 175 7.95 -18.68 -3.96
CA GLU A 175 8.68 -19.74 -4.67
C GLU A 175 9.27 -19.22 -5.98
N TRP A 176 8.47 -18.46 -6.74
CA TRP A 176 8.91 -17.80 -7.97
C TRP A 176 9.97 -16.74 -7.70
N ALA A 177 9.78 -15.87 -6.70
CA ALA A 177 10.72 -14.81 -6.40
C ALA A 177 12.13 -15.36 -6.10
N PHE A 178 12.21 -16.41 -5.29
CA PHE A 178 13.47 -17.09 -5.02
C PHE A 178 14.07 -17.76 -6.26
N ALA A 179 13.25 -18.43 -7.08
CA ALA A 179 13.74 -19.11 -8.28
C ALA A 179 14.33 -18.15 -9.34
N TYR A 180 13.81 -16.91 -9.43
CA TYR A 180 14.18 -15.93 -10.45
C TYR A 180 15.02 -14.76 -9.91
N GLY A 181 15.39 -14.78 -8.63
CA GLY A 181 16.21 -13.76 -7.98
C GLY A 181 15.53 -12.40 -7.90
N TYR A 182 14.25 -12.39 -7.51
CA TYR A 182 13.48 -11.20 -7.16
C TYR A 182 13.45 -11.01 -5.64
N SER A 183 13.13 -9.79 -5.21
CA SER A 183 12.80 -9.53 -3.81
C SER A 183 11.71 -10.49 -3.36
N ARG A 184 11.84 -11.04 -2.15
CA ARG A 184 10.75 -11.82 -1.55
C ARG A 184 9.48 -10.98 -1.35
N HIS A 185 9.65 -9.67 -1.28
CA HIS A 185 8.61 -8.66 -1.06
C HIS A 185 8.09 -8.03 -2.37
N CYS A 186 8.45 -8.59 -3.53
CA CYS A 186 8.01 -8.04 -4.82
C CYS A 186 6.49 -8.02 -5.02
N ARG A 187 5.73 -8.79 -4.21
CA ARG A 187 4.26 -8.79 -4.21
C ARG A 187 3.64 -8.06 -3.02
N ASP A 188 4.44 -7.59 -2.10
CA ASP A 188 3.94 -6.98 -0.87
C ASP A 188 3.73 -5.48 -1.06
N ALA A 189 4.55 -4.85 -1.93
CA ALA A 189 4.47 -3.42 -2.20
C ALA A 189 4.99 -3.08 -3.61
N GLY A 190 4.87 -1.81 -4.00
CA GLY A 190 5.56 -1.23 -5.15
C GLY A 190 4.65 -0.92 -6.34
N TRP A 191 5.14 0.01 -7.16
CA TRP A 191 4.51 0.45 -8.41
C TRP A 191 4.07 -0.74 -9.26
N ALA A 192 4.92 -1.76 -9.43
CA ALA A 192 4.63 -2.89 -10.30
C ALA A 192 3.41 -3.71 -9.89
N THR A 193 3.14 -3.83 -8.58
CA THR A 193 2.16 -4.77 -8.05
C THR A 193 0.79 -4.12 -7.88
N TYR A 194 0.73 -2.88 -7.40
CA TYR A 194 -0.55 -2.25 -7.03
C TYR A 194 -0.88 -0.99 -7.82
N ASP A 195 -0.01 0.02 -7.78
CA ASP A 195 -0.33 1.32 -8.36
C ASP A 195 -0.38 1.33 -9.89
N ARG A 196 0.55 0.63 -10.54
CA ARG A 196 0.65 0.58 -12.00
C ARG A 196 -0.55 -0.09 -12.65
N PRO A 197 -1.02 -1.28 -12.21
CA PRO A 197 -2.19 -1.87 -12.85
C PRO A 197 -3.44 -1.02 -12.67
N PHE A 198 -3.62 -0.35 -11.52
CA PHE A 198 -4.72 0.61 -11.33
C PHE A 198 -4.60 1.82 -12.27
N ALA A 199 -3.45 2.48 -12.32
CA ALA A 199 -3.22 3.65 -13.18
C ALA A 199 -3.50 3.33 -14.66
N ARG A 200 -3.09 2.16 -15.12
CA ARG A 200 -3.33 1.69 -16.49
C ARG A 200 -4.78 1.31 -16.76
N TRP A 201 -5.45 0.71 -15.78
CA TRP A 201 -6.88 0.45 -15.86
C TRP A 201 -7.64 1.77 -15.97
N ALA A 202 -7.33 2.73 -15.10
CA ALA A 202 -7.93 4.06 -15.11
C ALA A 202 -7.75 4.77 -16.46
N ASP A 203 -6.52 4.81 -16.99
CA ASP A 203 -6.23 5.36 -18.33
C ASP A 203 -7.00 4.62 -19.44
N SER A 204 -7.10 3.28 -19.38
CA SER A 204 -7.84 2.49 -20.37
C SER A 204 -9.35 2.71 -20.33
N GLU A 205 -9.90 3.09 -19.18
CA GLU A 205 -11.31 3.43 -18.96
C GLU A 205 -11.59 4.92 -19.19
N GLY A 206 -10.56 5.73 -19.51
CA GLY A 206 -10.69 7.16 -19.77
C GLY A 206 -10.64 8.06 -18.54
N PHE A 207 -10.30 7.52 -17.37
CA PHE A 207 -10.04 8.30 -16.16
C PHE A 207 -8.62 8.87 -16.19
N ALA A 208 -8.51 10.17 -16.49
CA ALA A 208 -7.25 10.89 -16.33
C ALA A 208 -6.88 10.99 -14.85
N LEU A 209 -5.61 10.76 -14.52
CA LEU A 209 -5.05 10.90 -13.17
C LEU A 209 -3.80 11.79 -13.20
N GLU A 210 -3.70 12.69 -12.24
CA GLU A 210 -2.40 13.25 -11.83
C GLU A 210 -1.78 12.36 -10.76
N PHE A 211 -0.48 12.54 -10.46
CA PHE A 211 0.24 11.66 -9.55
C PHE A 211 1.03 12.45 -8.51
N LEU A 212 0.99 11.96 -7.27
CA LEU A 212 1.84 12.36 -6.16
C LEU A 212 2.43 11.12 -5.51
N THR A 213 3.48 11.30 -4.72
CA THR A 213 4.01 10.32 -3.78
C THR A 213 3.56 10.69 -2.37
N GLN A 214 3.53 9.74 -1.44
CA GLN A 214 3.33 10.09 -0.02
C GLN A 214 4.33 11.12 0.50
N HIS A 215 5.55 11.16 -0.03
CA HIS A 215 6.55 12.15 0.37
C HIS A 215 6.14 13.58 -0.02
N ASP A 216 5.38 13.76 -1.10
CA ASP A 216 4.79 15.06 -1.43
C ASP A 216 3.80 15.52 -0.35
N LEU A 217 3.03 14.59 0.23
CA LEU A 217 2.09 14.89 1.33
C LEU A 217 2.83 15.20 2.64
N HIS A 218 3.99 14.58 2.84
CA HIS A 218 4.85 14.89 4.00
C HIS A 218 5.47 16.28 3.91
N GLU A 219 5.96 16.65 2.71
CA GLU A 219 6.67 17.91 2.48
C GLU A 219 5.73 19.12 2.33
N ASP A 220 4.56 18.93 1.72
CA ASP A 220 3.60 19.99 1.42
C ASP A 220 2.19 19.63 1.90
N PRO A 221 1.69 20.20 3.02
CA PRO A 221 0.36 19.91 3.55
C PRO A 221 -0.78 20.39 2.63
N ASP A 222 -0.49 21.28 1.68
CA ASP A 222 -1.46 21.84 0.74
C ASP A 222 -1.41 21.16 -0.65
N CYS A 223 -0.55 20.16 -0.87
CA CYS A 223 -0.39 19.53 -2.19
C CYS A 223 -1.69 18.91 -2.74
N LEU A 224 -2.64 18.55 -1.85
CA LEU A 224 -3.95 18.00 -2.23
C LEU A 224 -5.04 19.05 -2.49
N ARG A 225 -4.74 20.35 -2.35
CA ARG A 225 -5.73 21.44 -2.34
C ARG A 225 -6.50 21.57 -3.66
N GLU A 226 -5.84 21.35 -4.78
CA GLU A 226 -6.41 21.54 -6.12
C GLU A 226 -7.09 20.28 -6.69
N TYR A 227 -7.24 19.22 -5.88
CA TYR A 227 -7.94 18.00 -6.29
C TYR A 227 -9.29 17.89 -5.58
N ASP A 228 -10.23 17.20 -6.23
CA ASP A 228 -11.52 16.82 -5.65
C ASP A 228 -11.52 15.39 -5.09
N ASN A 229 -10.54 14.59 -5.52
CA ASN A 229 -10.40 13.21 -5.11
C ASN A 229 -8.91 12.82 -5.02
N ALA A 230 -8.50 12.26 -3.88
CA ALA A 230 -7.24 11.53 -3.79
C ALA A 230 -7.50 10.02 -3.84
N VAL A 231 -6.76 9.33 -4.70
CA VAL A 231 -6.88 7.90 -4.95
C VAL A 231 -5.71 7.17 -4.31
N LEU A 232 -6.00 6.22 -3.41
CA LEU A 232 -5.04 5.40 -2.68
C LEU A 232 -5.23 3.94 -3.09
N VAL A 233 -4.17 3.22 -3.44
CA VAL A 233 -4.29 1.91 -4.11
C VAL A 233 -3.43 0.84 -3.44
N GLY A 234 -4.02 -0.35 -3.29
CA GLY A 234 -3.33 -1.57 -2.90
C GLY A 234 -2.82 -1.56 -1.47
N HIS A 235 -1.54 -1.90 -1.29
CA HIS A 235 -0.93 -1.95 0.03
C HIS A 235 -0.37 -0.59 0.45
N ASP A 236 -1.00 0.03 1.45
CA ASP A 236 -0.78 1.41 1.84
C ASP A 236 -0.72 1.59 3.36
N GLU A 237 0.32 1.00 3.96
CA GLU A 237 0.42 0.69 5.39
C GLU A 237 1.22 1.71 6.21
N TYR A 238 2.24 2.34 5.62
CA TYR A 238 3.20 3.18 6.34
C TYR A 238 3.01 4.67 6.07
N TRP A 239 2.64 5.42 7.11
CA TRP A 239 2.25 6.82 7.01
C TRP A 239 2.90 7.70 8.06
N THR A 240 3.39 8.88 7.69
CA THR A 240 3.75 9.91 8.67
C THR A 240 2.52 10.62 9.20
N LYS A 241 2.67 11.30 10.34
CA LYS A 241 1.63 12.19 10.85
C LYS A 241 1.28 13.27 9.83
N GLU A 242 2.26 13.86 9.17
CA GLU A 242 2.10 14.94 8.18
C GLU A 242 1.31 14.47 6.96
N MET A 243 1.64 13.28 6.43
CA MET A 243 0.90 12.67 5.33
C MET A 243 -0.58 12.47 5.70
N ARG A 244 -0.82 12.00 6.92
CA ARG A 244 -2.18 11.77 7.43
C ARG A 244 -2.94 13.07 7.68
N ASP A 245 -2.25 14.12 8.17
CA ASP A 245 -2.81 15.46 8.34
C ASP A 245 -3.26 16.06 6.99
N ALA A 246 -2.47 15.88 5.93
CA ALA A 246 -2.82 16.36 4.58
C ALA A 246 -4.09 15.68 4.04
N VAL A 247 -4.23 14.36 4.23
CA VAL A 247 -5.44 13.60 3.84
C VAL A 247 -6.64 14.02 4.68
N ASP A 248 -6.45 14.15 6.00
CA ASP A 248 -7.54 14.56 6.87
C ASP A 248 -8.05 15.96 6.52
N ALA A 249 -7.15 16.91 6.29
CA ALA A 249 -7.47 18.27 5.87
C ALA A 249 -8.12 18.32 4.47
N HIS A 250 -7.74 17.41 3.56
CA HIS A 250 -8.39 17.30 2.26
C HIS A 250 -9.87 16.93 2.40
N VAL A 251 -10.18 15.89 3.20
CA VAL A 251 -11.55 15.48 3.48
C VAL A 251 -12.31 16.59 4.22
N ASP A 252 -11.68 17.25 5.20
CA ASP A 252 -12.32 18.29 6.01
C ASP A 252 -12.70 19.55 5.22
N ARG A 253 -12.10 19.75 4.03
CA ARG A 253 -12.47 20.81 3.08
C ARG A 253 -13.56 20.39 2.10
N GLY A 254 -14.17 19.23 2.29
CA GLY A 254 -15.25 18.75 1.44
C GLY A 254 -14.80 17.94 0.22
N ALA A 255 -13.53 17.54 0.15
CA ALA A 255 -13.01 16.70 -0.93
C ALA A 255 -13.04 15.20 -0.57
N ASN A 256 -12.74 14.33 -1.52
CA ASN A 256 -13.02 12.91 -1.42
C ASN A 256 -11.75 12.05 -1.40
N ILE A 257 -11.86 10.84 -0.86
CA ILE A 257 -10.83 9.82 -0.92
C ILE A 257 -11.43 8.55 -1.53
N SER A 258 -10.88 8.11 -2.65
CA SER A 258 -11.11 6.77 -3.21
C SER A 258 -9.97 5.85 -2.78
N ARG A 259 -10.20 5.03 -1.76
CA ARG A 259 -9.22 4.02 -1.34
C ARG A 259 -9.60 2.65 -1.88
N PHE A 260 -8.83 2.19 -2.85
CA PHE A 260 -8.86 0.84 -3.42
C PHE A 260 -7.69 0.01 -2.87
N GLY A 261 -7.60 -0.08 -1.55
CA GLY A 261 -6.46 -0.64 -0.82
C GLY A 261 -6.81 -1.09 0.59
N ALA A 262 -5.80 -1.59 1.32
CA ALA A 262 -5.91 -2.04 2.71
C ALA A 262 -4.59 -1.98 3.50
N ASN A 263 -4.67 -2.48 4.73
CA ASN A 263 -3.67 -2.54 5.78
C ASN A 263 -3.19 -1.18 6.26
N PHE A 264 -4.09 -0.25 6.59
CA PHE A 264 -3.66 1.04 7.15
C PHE A 264 -3.26 0.87 8.62
N LEU A 265 -1.95 0.91 8.93
CA LEU A 265 -1.47 0.46 10.24
C LEU A 265 -0.36 1.31 10.88
N TRP A 266 0.77 1.54 10.22
CA TRP A 266 1.97 2.05 10.89
C TRP A 266 2.11 3.57 10.81
N GLN A 267 2.28 4.22 11.96
CA GLN A 267 2.88 5.54 12.07
C GLN A 267 4.40 5.43 11.85
N VAL A 268 4.92 6.24 10.93
CA VAL A 268 6.36 6.41 10.71
C VAL A 268 6.79 7.85 10.89
N ARG A 269 8.10 8.06 10.97
CA ARG A 269 8.73 9.37 10.83
C ARG A 269 9.63 9.40 9.61
N ILE A 270 9.83 10.59 9.06
CA ILE A 270 10.91 10.88 8.13
C ILE A 270 11.92 11.76 8.86
N GLU A 271 13.16 11.31 8.92
CA GLU A 271 14.28 11.93 9.64
C GLU A 271 15.45 12.21 8.66
N ASP A 272 16.55 12.76 9.18
CA ASP A 272 17.80 12.98 8.43
C ASP A 272 17.59 13.78 7.13
N GLU A 273 16.92 14.94 7.25
CA GLU A 273 16.63 15.85 6.13
C GLU A 273 15.84 15.19 4.99
N GLY A 274 14.94 14.25 5.32
CA GLY A 274 14.11 13.57 4.32
C GLY A 274 14.68 12.24 3.84
N ASN A 275 15.85 11.81 4.33
CA ASN A 275 16.56 10.67 3.77
C ASN A 275 16.32 9.34 4.48
N THR A 276 15.67 9.34 5.65
CA THR A 276 15.48 8.13 6.46
C THR A 276 14.04 7.98 6.91
N GLN A 277 13.41 6.85 6.60
CA GLN A 277 12.13 6.45 7.19
C GLN A 277 12.38 5.65 8.47
N VAL A 278 11.67 6.01 9.55
CA VAL A 278 11.81 5.39 10.87
C VAL A 278 10.51 4.74 11.35
N CYS A 279 10.58 3.47 11.70
CA CYS A 279 9.50 2.69 12.29
C CYS A 279 10.02 1.62 13.25
N TYR A 280 9.89 1.85 14.56
CA TYR A 280 10.31 0.87 15.57
C TYR A 280 9.29 -0.25 15.77
N LYS A 281 8.02 -0.04 15.36
CA LYS A 281 6.86 -0.92 15.56
C LYS A 281 6.52 -1.14 17.04
N ASN A 282 7.47 -1.64 17.85
CA ASN A 282 7.35 -1.70 19.29
C ASN A 282 7.59 -0.30 19.89
N PRO A 283 6.57 0.32 20.53
CA PRO A 283 6.71 1.65 21.10
C PRO A 283 7.82 1.74 22.16
N LEU A 284 8.09 0.66 22.91
CA LEU A 284 9.12 0.63 23.96
C LEU A 284 10.55 0.70 23.41
N ALA A 285 10.75 0.38 22.13
CA ALA A 285 12.04 0.47 21.47
C ALA A 285 12.29 1.86 20.86
N ASP A 286 11.26 2.70 20.77
CA ASP A 286 11.34 4.02 20.14
C ASP A 286 11.69 5.11 21.16
N PRO A 287 12.82 5.83 21.00
CA PRO A 287 13.17 6.93 21.89
C PRO A 287 12.09 8.03 21.99
N ALA A 288 11.24 8.19 20.97
CA ALA A 288 10.16 9.16 20.99
C ALA A 288 9.11 8.85 22.10
N PHE A 289 8.93 7.58 22.47
CA PHE A 289 7.88 7.15 23.41
C PHE A 289 8.01 7.73 24.82
N GLU A 290 9.22 7.84 25.34
CA GLU A 290 9.51 8.42 26.66
C GLU A 290 9.84 9.92 26.59
N SER A 291 9.76 10.52 25.40
CA SER A 291 10.11 11.92 25.17
C SER A 291 8.89 12.85 25.25
N SER A 292 9.12 14.17 25.13
CA SER A 292 8.04 15.14 24.94
C SER A 292 7.27 14.95 23.63
N ASP A 293 7.79 14.15 22.70
CA ASP A 293 7.22 13.88 21.38
C ASP A 293 6.55 12.50 21.29
N ARG A 294 5.97 12.03 22.41
CA ARG A 294 5.33 10.71 22.52
C ARG A 294 4.25 10.46 21.47
N LEU A 295 3.56 11.48 20.98
CA LEU A 295 2.55 11.31 19.92
C LEU A 295 3.15 11.01 18.54
N ARG A 296 4.47 11.14 18.38
CA ARG A 296 5.21 10.76 17.16
C ARG A 296 5.93 9.43 17.29
N THR A 297 5.67 8.64 18.34
CA THR A 297 6.15 7.26 18.44
C THR A 297 5.78 6.46 17.21
N SER A 298 6.76 5.85 16.56
CA SER A 298 6.60 5.12 15.31
C SER A 298 6.13 3.68 15.59
N THR A 299 4.81 3.53 15.61
CA THR A 299 4.11 2.30 16.01
C THR A 299 2.73 2.24 15.34
N SER A 300 1.88 1.28 15.68
CA SER A 300 0.51 1.18 15.15
C SER A 300 -0.32 2.41 15.53
N TRP A 301 -1.08 2.96 14.58
CA TRP A 301 -2.01 4.07 14.80
C TRP A 301 -3.06 3.79 15.87
N ASP A 302 -3.38 2.52 16.10
CA ASP A 302 -4.44 2.10 17.00
C ASP A 302 -3.98 1.97 18.46
N PHE A 303 -2.72 2.28 18.78
CA PHE A 303 -2.32 2.45 20.19
C PHE A 303 -3.06 3.62 20.84
N GLU A 304 -3.70 3.38 21.98
CA GLU A 304 -4.59 4.35 22.66
C GLU A 304 -3.87 5.68 22.95
N PHE A 305 -2.59 5.63 23.31
CA PHE A 305 -1.82 6.83 23.67
C PHE A 305 -1.58 7.78 22.48
N LEU A 306 -1.69 7.31 21.23
CA LEU A 306 -1.63 8.17 20.05
C LEU A 306 -2.94 8.94 19.84
N ASN A 307 -4.05 8.48 20.42
CA ASN A 307 -5.38 9.09 20.36
C ASN A 307 -5.81 9.43 18.91
N ARG A 308 -5.47 8.55 17.96
CA ARG A 308 -5.73 8.74 16.53
C ARG A 308 -5.80 7.39 15.79
N PRO A 309 -6.77 6.50 16.11
CA PRO A 309 -6.90 5.20 15.44
C PRO A 309 -7.02 5.31 13.93
N GLY A 310 -6.59 4.26 13.21
CA GLY A 310 -6.57 4.28 11.75
C GLY A 310 -7.96 4.54 11.12
N ALA A 311 -8.99 3.91 11.71
CA ALA A 311 -10.37 4.00 11.27
C ALA A 311 -10.92 5.44 11.24
N GLN A 312 -10.41 6.36 12.07
CA GLN A 312 -10.85 7.75 12.10
C GLN A 312 -10.59 8.49 10.76
N THR A 313 -9.53 8.11 10.04
CA THR A 313 -9.13 8.77 8.77
C THR A 313 -9.68 8.04 7.56
N LEU A 314 -9.59 6.71 7.53
CA LEU A 314 -9.93 5.92 6.35
C LEU A 314 -11.19 5.06 6.52
N GLY A 315 -11.90 5.21 7.63
CA GLY A 315 -13.14 4.49 7.95
C GLY A 315 -12.90 3.05 8.42
N LEU A 316 -11.77 2.45 8.07
CA LEU A 316 -11.37 1.09 8.42
C LEU A 316 -9.88 1.07 8.85
N THR A 317 -9.45 0.05 9.59
CA THR A 317 -8.06 -0.15 10.03
C THR A 317 -7.58 -1.57 9.74
N GLY A 318 -6.26 -1.74 9.56
CA GLY A 318 -5.63 -3.05 9.35
C GLY A 318 -5.90 -4.00 10.52
N LEU A 319 -5.85 -3.53 11.77
CA LEU A 319 -6.06 -4.36 12.95
C LEU A 319 -7.47 -4.95 13.07
N GLY A 320 -8.43 -4.46 12.28
CA GLY A 320 -9.80 -4.97 12.23
C GLY A 320 -9.97 -6.30 11.48
N GLY A 321 -8.93 -6.83 10.84
CA GLY A 321 -8.99 -8.10 10.11
C GLY A 321 -7.65 -8.67 9.69
N ILE A 322 -6.69 -7.81 9.35
CA ILE A 322 -5.36 -8.06 8.78
C ILE A 322 -5.39 -9.04 7.61
N TYR A 323 -5.58 -10.35 7.82
CA TYR A 323 -5.39 -11.36 6.77
C TYR A 323 -6.68 -12.06 6.34
N SER A 324 -6.82 -12.26 5.03
CA SER A 324 -7.77 -13.21 4.45
C SER A 324 -7.10 -13.99 3.31
N ARG A 325 -7.40 -15.28 3.20
CA ARG A 325 -6.80 -16.19 2.21
C ARG A 325 -5.26 -16.13 2.14
N PHE A 326 -4.60 -15.83 3.25
CA PHE A 326 -3.14 -15.74 3.32
C PHE A 326 -2.59 -16.89 4.14
N GLY A 327 -1.84 -17.78 3.47
CA GLY A 327 -1.39 -19.01 4.11
C GLY A 327 -2.58 -19.81 4.62
N THR A 328 -2.70 -19.89 5.94
CA THR A 328 -3.84 -20.54 6.61
C THR A 328 -4.80 -19.56 7.27
N ALA A 329 -4.43 -18.27 7.39
CA ALA A 329 -5.32 -17.23 7.90
C ALA A 329 -6.52 -17.07 6.96
N ALA A 330 -7.69 -17.53 7.42
CA ALA A 330 -8.90 -17.65 6.62
C ALA A 330 -8.62 -18.29 5.24
N GLY A 331 -7.77 -19.33 5.22
CA GLY A 331 -7.19 -19.90 3.97
C GLY A 331 -8.21 -20.51 3.00
N ARG A 332 -9.47 -20.65 3.41
CA ARG A 332 -10.61 -21.13 2.60
C ARG A 332 -11.75 -20.12 2.50
N ALA A 333 -11.52 -18.86 2.88
CA ALA A 333 -12.52 -17.81 2.71
C ALA A 333 -12.89 -17.65 1.23
N SER A 334 -14.07 -17.09 0.96
CA SER A 334 -14.66 -16.98 -0.37
C SER A 334 -13.75 -16.29 -1.40
N GLY A 335 -12.89 -15.36 -0.96
CA GLY A 335 -12.07 -14.50 -1.82
C GLY A 335 -12.83 -13.29 -2.37
N GLY A 336 -14.14 -13.19 -2.12
CA GLY A 336 -14.96 -12.05 -2.49
C GLY A 336 -15.67 -11.44 -1.29
N LEU A 337 -16.26 -10.27 -1.48
CA LEU A 337 -17.00 -9.56 -0.43
C LEU A 337 -18.51 -9.80 -0.59
N THR A 338 -19.18 -10.15 0.51
CA THR A 338 -20.64 -10.36 0.58
C THR A 338 -21.36 -9.03 0.76
N VAL A 339 -22.31 -8.70 -0.12
CA VAL A 339 -23.05 -7.43 -0.13
C VAL A 339 -24.14 -7.41 0.95
N TYR A 340 -24.19 -6.34 1.73
CA TYR A 340 -25.24 -6.11 2.74
C TYR A 340 -26.11 -4.88 2.45
N ARG A 341 -25.63 -3.93 1.65
CA ARG A 341 -26.37 -2.69 1.34
C ARG A 341 -26.44 -2.44 -0.17
N PRO A 342 -27.16 -3.28 -0.94
CA PRO A 342 -27.17 -3.22 -2.41
C PRO A 342 -27.73 -1.91 -2.96
N ASP A 343 -28.63 -1.24 -2.24
CA ASP A 343 -29.21 0.05 -2.66
C ASP A 343 -28.24 1.24 -2.52
N HIS A 344 -27.04 1.03 -1.96
CA HIS A 344 -26.04 2.08 -1.83
C HIS A 344 -25.46 2.46 -3.20
N TRP A 345 -25.20 3.75 -3.43
CA TRP A 345 -24.77 4.28 -4.74
C TRP A 345 -23.49 3.62 -5.29
N VAL A 346 -22.65 3.07 -4.42
CA VAL A 346 -21.44 2.31 -4.78
C VAL A 346 -21.78 1.12 -5.68
N PHE A 347 -22.94 0.50 -5.50
CA PHE A 347 -23.41 -0.66 -6.26
C PHE A 347 -24.39 -0.31 -7.40
N ALA A 348 -24.54 0.98 -7.75
CA ALA A 348 -25.35 1.37 -8.90
C ALA A 348 -24.90 0.63 -10.17
N ASP A 349 -25.84 0.19 -11.00
CA ASP A 349 -25.57 -0.49 -12.28
C ASP A 349 -24.73 -1.77 -12.17
N THR A 350 -24.63 -2.36 -10.98
CA THR A 350 -23.90 -3.63 -10.77
C THR A 350 -24.78 -4.87 -10.89
N ASP A 351 -26.11 -4.75 -10.70
CA ASP A 351 -27.03 -5.90 -10.51
C ASP A 351 -26.67 -6.78 -9.29
N LEU A 352 -25.97 -6.22 -8.29
CA LEU A 352 -25.71 -6.89 -7.01
C LEU A 352 -26.88 -6.71 -6.03
N TYR A 353 -27.29 -7.80 -5.39
CA TYR A 353 -28.33 -7.83 -4.38
C TYR A 353 -27.77 -8.23 -3.00
N TYR A 354 -28.61 -8.12 -1.97
CA TYR A 354 -28.26 -8.53 -0.62
C TYR A 354 -27.85 -10.02 -0.59
N GLY A 355 -26.66 -10.29 -0.06
CA GLY A 355 -26.08 -11.63 0.06
C GLY A 355 -25.24 -12.08 -1.14
N ASP A 356 -25.22 -11.33 -2.24
CA ASP A 356 -24.34 -11.64 -3.37
C ASP A 356 -22.87 -11.44 -2.99
N VAL A 357 -22.00 -12.23 -3.62
CA VAL A 357 -20.55 -12.17 -3.41
C VAL A 357 -19.88 -11.73 -4.69
N PHE A 358 -19.18 -10.60 -4.66
CA PHE A 358 -18.44 -10.09 -5.82
C PHE A 358 -16.93 -10.22 -5.63
N GLY A 359 -16.18 -10.27 -6.75
CA GLY A 359 -14.73 -10.38 -6.74
C GLY A 359 -14.17 -11.73 -6.27
N GLN A 360 -15.03 -12.75 -6.09
CA GLN A 360 -14.62 -14.10 -5.66
C GLN A 360 -13.70 -14.77 -6.68
N SER A 361 -14.00 -14.70 -7.97
CA SER A 361 -13.17 -15.30 -9.02
C SER A 361 -11.79 -14.65 -9.08
N ALA A 362 -11.73 -13.33 -8.96
CA ALA A 362 -10.48 -12.58 -8.88
C ALA A 362 -9.81 -12.61 -7.50
N LYS A 363 -10.48 -13.19 -6.49
CA LYS A 363 -10.03 -13.29 -5.10
C LYS A 363 -9.59 -11.95 -4.49
N ILE A 364 -10.37 -10.88 -4.69
CA ILE A 364 -10.02 -9.53 -4.22
C ILE A 364 -9.86 -9.41 -2.70
N ALA A 365 -10.53 -10.26 -1.92
CA ALA A 365 -10.35 -10.37 -0.48
C ALA A 365 -9.26 -11.43 -0.20
N SER A 366 -8.01 -11.06 -0.49
CA SER A 366 -6.83 -11.89 -0.27
C SER A 366 -5.66 -11.05 0.22
N PHE A 367 -4.68 -11.73 0.83
CA PHE A 367 -3.52 -11.12 1.48
C PHE A 367 -3.95 -10.27 2.66
N GLU A 368 -4.09 -8.96 2.47
CA GLU A 368 -4.39 -8.04 3.56
C GLU A 368 -5.66 -7.22 3.36
N VAL A 369 -6.37 -7.00 4.47
CA VAL A 369 -7.70 -6.43 4.51
C VAL A 369 -7.90 -5.54 5.73
N ASP A 370 -8.76 -4.53 5.59
CA ASP A 370 -9.14 -3.65 6.69
C ASP A 370 -10.56 -3.97 7.19
N GLY A 371 -10.79 -3.69 8.47
CA GLY A 371 -12.08 -3.83 9.13
C GLY A 371 -12.25 -2.83 10.27
N VAL A 372 -13.37 -2.96 10.96
CA VAL A 372 -13.69 -2.28 12.23
C VAL A 372 -14.42 -3.25 13.14
N ASP A 373 -14.51 -2.92 14.42
CA ASP A 373 -15.41 -3.62 15.34
C ASP A 373 -16.88 -3.36 14.97
N TYR A 374 -17.71 -4.40 15.02
CA TYR A 374 -19.06 -4.35 14.45
C TYR A 374 -20.05 -5.31 15.11
N THR A 375 -21.34 -5.03 14.92
CA THR A 375 -22.44 -5.88 15.33
C THR A 375 -23.49 -6.01 14.23
N PHE A 376 -24.31 -7.05 14.30
CA PHE A 376 -25.44 -7.24 13.39
C PHE A 376 -26.75 -6.78 14.02
N ARG A 377 -27.52 -5.96 13.28
CA ARG A 377 -28.89 -5.60 13.65
C ARG A 377 -29.81 -5.89 12.47
N LYS A 378 -30.78 -6.78 12.67
CA LYS A 378 -31.76 -7.18 11.63
C LYS A 378 -31.10 -7.62 10.30
N GLY A 379 -29.98 -8.33 10.37
CA GLY A 379 -29.26 -8.84 9.19
C GLY A 379 -28.29 -7.85 8.53
N LEU A 380 -28.15 -6.62 9.04
CA LEU A 380 -27.18 -5.66 8.51
C LEU A 380 -26.02 -5.43 9.50
N PRO A 381 -24.78 -5.26 9.00
CA PRO A 381 -23.64 -4.92 9.83
C PRO A 381 -23.63 -3.42 10.16
N TYR A 382 -23.25 -3.12 11.40
CA TYR A 382 -23.08 -1.76 11.92
C TYR A 382 -21.78 -1.69 12.74
N PRO A 383 -20.93 -0.67 12.54
CA PRO A 383 -19.80 -0.43 13.42
C PRO A 383 -20.26 -0.23 14.87
N THR A 384 -19.43 -0.66 15.83
CA THR A 384 -19.65 -0.38 17.26
C THR A 384 -19.08 0.98 17.67
N HIS A 385 -18.13 1.51 16.87
CA HIS A 385 -17.39 2.77 17.08
C HIS A 385 -16.38 2.75 18.23
N THR A 386 -16.17 1.60 18.87
CA THR A 386 -15.23 1.43 20.00
C THR A 386 -13.77 1.59 19.59
N ASP A 387 -13.47 1.33 18.32
CA ASP A 387 -12.15 1.44 17.67
C ASP A 387 -11.93 2.80 16.98
N GLY A 388 -12.82 3.77 17.18
CA GLY A 388 -12.74 5.09 16.57
C GLY A 388 -13.28 5.19 15.14
N ALA A 389 -13.97 4.16 14.64
CA ALA A 389 -14.73 4.22 13.40
C ALA A 389 -15.76 5.38 13.41
N PRO A 390 -15.85 6.21 12.35
CA PRO A 390 -16.79 7.33 12.28
C PRO A 390 -18.24 6.94 12.56
N GLU A 391 -18.99 7.78 13.28
CA GLU A 391 -20.39 7.50 13.71
C GLU A 391 -21.35 7.22 12.53
N ASN A 392 -21.06 7.76 11.36
CA ASN A 392 -21.85 7.61 10.14
C ASN A 392 -21.28 6.60 9.15
N LEU A 393 -20.29 5.80 9.54
CA LEU A 393 -19.70 4.76 8.69
C LEU A 393 -20.74 3.70 8.32
N GLN A 394 -20.88 3.44 7.02
CA GLN A 394 -21.72 2.40 6.46
C GLN A 394 -20.87 1.24 5.96
N ILE A 395 -20.99 0.09 6.61
CA ILE A 395 -20.40 -1.16 6.13
C ILE A 395 -21.28 -1.68 4.98
N LEU A 396 -20.70 -1.79 3.78
CA LEU A 396 -21.40 -2.10 2.53
C LEU A 396 -21.32 -3.58 2.15
N ALA A 397 -20.12 -4.15 2.29
CA ALA A 397 -19.85 -5.55 2.00
C ALA A 397 -18.75 -6.10 2.91
N MET A 398 -18.73 -7.41 3.17
CA MET A 398 -17.79 -8.01 4.13
C MET A 398 -17.32 -9.43 3.74
N ALA A 399 -16.15 -9.83 4.24
CA ALA A 399 -15.70 -11.22 4.27
C ALA A 399 -15.00 -11.55 5.59
N PRO A 400 -14.96 -12.82 6.02
CA PRO A 400 -14.17 -13.20 7.19
C PRO A 400 -12.68 -12.92 6.99
N ALA A 401 -12.04 -12.42 8.04
CA ALA A 401 -10.61 -12.19 8.13
C ALA A 401 -10.12 -12.56 9.53
N VAL A 402 -8.84 -12.84 9.66
CA VAL A 402 -8.21 -13.21 10.93
C VAL A 402 -6.79 -12.68 10.98
N ARG A 403 -6.33 -12.26 12.16
CA ARG A 403 -4.91 -11.89 12.36
C ARG A 403 -3.99 -13.11 12.26
N GLY A 404 -4.51 -14.30 12.57
CA GLY A 404 -3.83 -15.58 12.48
C GLY A 404 -4.78 -16.74 12.75
N GLU A 405 -4.35 -17.98 12.55
CA GLU A 405 -5.14 -19.16 12.94
C GLU A 405 -4.28 -20.15 13.75
N ILE A 406 -4.87 -20.68 14.81
CA ILE A 406 -4.34 -21.83 15.54
C ILE A 406 -5.19 -23.04 15.16
N ASN A 407 -4.56 -24.12 14.70
CA ASN A 407 -5.31 -25.32 14.35
C ASN A 407 -5.92 -26.02 15.57
N ARG A 408 -6.80 -26.98 15.30
CA ARG A 408 -7.47 -27.81 16.31
C ARG A 408 -6.50 -28.63 17.20
N ALA A 409 -5.25 -28.77 16.80
CA ALA A 409 -4.18 -29.43 17.57
C ALA A 409 -3.28 -28.43 18.33
N ARG A 410 -3.68 -27.14 18.41
CA ARG A 410 -2.96 -26.03 19.07
C ARG A 410 -1.59 -25.68 18.46
N TYR A 411 -1.35 -26.01 17.19
CA TYR A 411 -0.24 -25.43 16.44
C TYR A 411 -0.69 -24.17 15.72
N LEU A 412 0.11 -23.11 15.79
CA LEU A 412 -0.06 -21.95 14.92
C LEU A 412 0.07 -22.42 13.46
N LEU A 413 -0.93 -22.15 12.65
CA LEU A 413 -0.84 -22.32 11.21
C LEU A 413 -0.56 -20.93 10.62
N ASN A 414 0.53 -20.82 9.85
CA ASN A 414 1.03 -19.65 9.11
C ASN A 414 0.00 -18.57 8.70
N GLY A 415 -0.32 -17.67 9.63
CA GLY A 415 -0.25 -16.21 9.48
C GLY A 415 0.87 -15.71 10.42
N PRO A 416 1.47 -14.55 10.20
CA PRO A 416 2.63 -14.11 10.97
C PRO A 416 2.20 -13.80 12.41
N ALA A 417 2.33 -14.78 13.31
CA ALA A 417 2.31 -14.50 14.75
C ALA A 417 3.50 -13.64 15.18
N ASP A 418 4.53 -13.52 14.33
CA ASP A 418 5.67 -12.63 14.60
C ASP A 418 5.32 -11.14 14.40
N ASP A 419 4.31 -10.79 13.60
CA ASP A 419 3.89 -9.39 13.41
C ASP A 419 3.15 -8.83 14.63
N SER A 420 2.57 -9.69 15.48
CA SER A 420 1.95 -9.26 16.74
C SER A 420 2.96 -9.03 17.86
N GLY A 421 4.22 -9.49 17.73
CA GLY A 421 5.20 -9.43 18.83
C GLY A 421 5.44 -8.02 19.39
N ALA A 422 5.35 -6.99 18.54
CA ALA A 422 5.41 -5.60 18.97
C ALA A 422 4.17 -5.14 19.78
N LEU A 423 2.98 -5.61 19.40
CA LEU A 423 1.72 -5.33 20.10
C LEU A 423 1.67 -6.10 21.42
N ASP A 424 2.08 -7.37 21.39
CA ASP A 424 2.13 -8.27 22.55
C ASP A 424 3.11 -7.73 23.61
N ALA A 425 4.31 -7.32 23.20
CA ALA A 425 5.31 -6.74 24.12
C ALA A 425 4.82 -5.43 24.78
N ALA A 426 4.06 -4.61 24.06
CA ALA A 426 3.46 -3.40 24.62
C ALA A 426 2.33 -3.73 25.61
N ALA A 427 1.51 -4.74 25.28
CA ALA A 427 0.43 -5.21 26.14
C ALA A 427 0.94 -5.79 27.47
N GLU A 428 2.08 -6.49 27.48
CA GLU A 428 2.72 -7.05 28.69
C GLU A 428 3.02 -6.00 29.76
N VAL A 429 3.28 -4.75 29.35
CA VAL A 429 3.57 -3.62 30.26
C VAL A 429 2.38 -2.66 30.40
N GLY A 430 1.19 -3.05 29.93
CA GLY A 430 -0.05 -2.31 30.11
C GLY A 430 -0.27 -1.16 29.12
N ILE A 431 0.48 -1.11 28.01
CA ILE A 431 0.21 -0.16 26.92
C ILE A 431 -0.88 -0.76 26.04
N ARG A 432 -2.04 -0.09 25.99
CA ARG A 432 -3.23 -0.59 25.32
C ARG A 432 -3.27 -0.19 23.85
N VAL A 433 -3.63 -1.16 23.02
CA VAL A 433 -4.14 -0.95 21.66
C VAL A 433 -5.66 -0.87 21.76
N LEU A 434 -6.28 0.04 21.01
CA LEU A 434 -7.73 0.24 21.03
C LEU A 434 -8.45 -1.08 20.85
N GLN A 435 -9.48 -1.27 21.67
CA GLN A 435 -10.30 -2.47 21.68
C GLN A 435 -10.95 -2.68 20.31
N HIS A 436 -10.37 -3.59 19.54
CA HIS A 436 -11.20 -4.65 18.99
C HIS A 436 -11.43 -5.63 20.16
N GLU A 437 -12.66 -6.05 20.45
CA GLU A 437 -12.93 -7.12 21.45
C GLU A 437 -12.07 -8.40 21.22
N ALA A 438 -11.40 -8.48 20.05
CA ALA A 438 -10.37 -9.41 19.62
C ALA A 438 -8.97 -9.33 20.30
N LEU A 439 -8.68 -8.37 21.18
CA LEU A 439 -7.34 -8.30 21.82
C LEU A 439 -7.20 -9.18 23.07
N GLU A 440 -8.29 -9.54 23.74
CA GLU A 440 -8.24 -10.46 24.90
C GLU A 440 -8.50 -11.92 24.52
N ASP A 441 -9.31 -12.23 23.48
CA ASP A 441 -9.76 -13.61 23.22
C ASP A 441 -9.99 -14.03 21.74
N SER A 442 -9.70 -13.18 20.73
CA SER A 442 -10.04 -13.54 19.33
C SER A 442 -9.00 -13.17 18.28
N LEU A 443 -8.58 -14.14 17.48
CA LEU A 443 -7.86 -13.89 16.23
C LEU A 443 -8.79 -13.37 15.11
N HIS A 444 -10.09 -13.28 15.35
CA HIS A 444 -11.09 -13.01 14.33
C HIS A 444 -11.32 -11.51 14.12
N GLY A 445 -11.42 -11.14 12.84
CA GLY A 445 -11.84 -9.82 12.39
C GLY A 445 -12.66 -9.95 11.11
N SER A 446 -12.66 -8.92 10.26
CA SER A 446 -13.37 -8.95 8.98
C SER A 446 -12.72 -8.03 7.96
N ALA A 447 -12.75 -8.45 6.69
CA ALA A 447 -12.54 -7.57 5.56
C ALA A 447 -13.84 -6.81 5.29
N MET A 448 -13.76 -5.50 5.07
CA MET A 448 -14.95 -4.67 4.81
C MET A 448 -14.73 -3.70 3.66
N ALA A 449 -15.76 -3.48 2.85
CA ALA A 449 -15.90 -2.28 2.04
C ALA A 449 -16.85 -1.32 2.75
N ALA A 450 -16.48 -0.06 2.91
CA ALA A 450 -17.23 0.91 3.68
C ALA A 450 -17.16 2.34 3.12
N VAL A 451 -18.14 3.16 3.50
CA VAL A 451 -18.21 4.59 3.17
C VAL A 451 -18.58 5.40 4.41
N PHE A 452 -17.93 6.56 4.59
CA PHE A 452 -18.39 7.59 5.52
C PHE A 452 -18.23 8.99 4.91
N GLU A 453 -18.90 9.96 5.52
CA GLU A 453 -18.78 11.38 5.14
C GLU A 453 -18.26 12.21 6.31
N ARG A 454 -17.42 13.21 6.04
CA ARG A 454 -16.91 14.13 7.07
C ARG A 454 -16.77 15.52 6.47
N ASN A 455 -17.41 16.52 7.08
CA ASN A 455 -17.36 17.93 6.66
C ASN A 455 -17.65 18.14 5.15
N GLY A 456 -18.59 17.37 4.59
CA GLY A 456 -18.96 17.40 3.17
C GLY A 456 -18.07 16.56 2.26
N GLY A 457 -16.94 16.07 2.75
CA GLY A 457 -16.08 15.13 2.05
C GLY A 457 -16.58 13.70 2.21
N THR A 458 -16.16 12.81 1.31
CA THR A 458 -16.55 11.39 1.35
C THR A 458 -15.33 10.50 1.21
N VAL A 459 -15.25 9.48 2.05
CA VAL A 459 -14.22 8.45 1.98
C VAL A 459 -14.89 7.14 1.62
N PHE A 460 -14.51 6.59 0.47
CA PHE A 460 -14.77 5.20 0.11
C PHE A 460 -13.51 4.38 0.41
N ASN A 461 -13.66 3.26 1.10
CA ASN A 461 -12.58 2.33 1.35
C ASN A 461 -13.01 0.92 0.97
N SER A 462 -12.31 0.30 0.01
CA SER A 462 -12.56 -1.07 -0.41
C SER A 462 -12.11 -2.12 0.61
N GLY A 463 -11.18 -1.74 1.49
CA GLY A 463 -10.62 -2.57 2.57
C GLY A 463 -9.96 -3.86 2.09
N THR A 464 -9.44 -3.91 0.86
CA THR A 464 -8.59 -5.02 0.40
C THR A 464 -7.39 -4.52 -0.41
N THR A 465 -6.21 -5.10 -0.22
CA THR A 465 -5.01 -4.76 -1.02
C THR A 465 -5.13 -5.29 -2.45
N GLU A 466 -5.79 -6.43 -2.65
CA GLU A 466 -5.95 -7.08 -3.96
C GLU A 466 -7.21 -6.62 -4.73
N TRP A 467 -7.80 -5.47 -4.39
CA TRP A 467 -8.85 -4.85 -5.22
C TRP A 467 -8.39 -4.72 -6.68
N VAL A 468 -7.13 -4.31 -6.86
CA VAL A 468 -6.51 -4.19 -8.18
C VAL A 468 -6.49 -5.50 -8.97
N ASN A 469 -6.50 -6.66 -8.32
CA ASN A 469 -6.55 -7.93 -9.04
C ASN A 469 -7.89 -8.12 -9.74
N GLY A 470 -8.98 -7.61 -9.17
CA GLY A 470 -10.27 -7.58 -9.86
C GLY A 470 -10.24 -6.73 -11.13
N LEU A 471 -9.45 -5.65 -11.16
CA LEU A 471 -9.25 -4.83 -12.35
C LEU A 471 -8.37 -5.52 -13.40
N ILE A 472 -7.31 -6.23 -12.96
CA ILE A 472 -6.43 -7.03 -13.82
C ILE A 472 -7.22 -8.14 -14.53
N GLU A 473 -8.04 -8.86 -13.75
CA GLU A 473 -8.87 -9.98 -14.24
C GLU A 473 -10.17 -9.52 -14.93
N GLN A 474 -10.40 -8.20 -15.03
CA GLN A 474 -11.59 -7.59 -15.63
C GLN A 474 -12.89 -8.11 -15.00
N ASP A 475 -12.89 -8.30 -13.66
CA ASP A 475 -14.10 -8.61 -12.91
C ASP A 475 -15.11 -7.48 -13.08
N TYR A 476 -16.29 -7.82 -13.59
CA TYR A 476 -17.33 -6.86 -13.96
C TYR A 476 -17.74 -5.99 -12.76
N PHE A 477 -18.01 -6.62 -11.61
CA PHE A 477 -18.52 -5.91 -10.44
C PHE A 477 -17.45 -5.00 -9.84
N VAL A 478 -16.20 -5.48 -9.73
CA VAL A 478 -15.08 -4.68 -9.22
C VAL A 478 -14.84 -3.47 -10.11
N SER A 479 -14.83 -3.69 -11.43
CA SER A 479 -14.65 -2.61 -12.41
C SER A 479 -15.79 -1.59 -12.33
N GLN A 480 -17.05 -2.05 -12.27
CA GLN A 480 -18.20 -1.16 -12.19
C GLN A 480 -18.27 -0.36 -10.88
N ILE A 481 -17.99 -1.00 -9.74
CA ILE A 481 -17.90 -0.31 -8.45
C ILE A 481 -16.80 0.76 -8.49
N THR A 482 -15.63 0.44 -9.07
CA THR A 482 -14.53 1.39 -9.22
C THR A 482 -14.94 2.59 -10.07
N ARG A 483 -15.64 2.36 -11.20
CA ARG A 483 -16.23 3.42 -12.03
C ARG A 483 -17.18 4.30 -11.23
N ASN A 484 -18.16 3.71 -10.54
CA ASN A 484 -19.15 4.43 -9.74
C ASN A 484 -18.51 5.38 -8.71
N VAL A 485 -17.45 4.91 -8.03
CA VAL A 485 -16.71 5.71 -7.05
C VAL A 485 -15.96 6.86 -7.72
N LEU A 486 -15.21 6.59 -8.79
CA LEU A 486 -14.45 7.62 -9.50
C LEU A 486 -15.37 8.67 -10.13
N ASP A 487 -16.42 8.25 -10.85
CA ASP A 487 -17.40 9.16 -11.46
C ASP A 487 -18.05 10.07 -10.42
N ARG A 488 -18.50 9.49 -9.30
CA ARG A 488 -19.15 10.28 -8.24
C ARG A 488 -18.21 11.33 -7.65
N PHE A 489 -16.95 10.98 -7.41
CA PHE A 489 -16.00 11.90 -6.79
C PHE A 489 -15.39 12.91 -7.78
N GLN A 490 -15.46 12.64 -9.08
CA GLN A 490 -15.10 13.61 -10.12
C GLN A 490 -16.21 14.64 -10.41
N HIS A 491 -17.49 14.27 -10.28
CA HIS A 491 -18.61 15.13 -10.70
C HIS A 491 -19.23 16.01 -9.59
N ARG A 492 -18.99 15.73 -8.29
CA ARG A 492 -19.74 16.35 -7.18
C ARG A 492 -19.58 17.89 -7.05
N ARG A 493 -18.55 18.51 -7.63
CA ARG A 493 -18.39 19.98 -7.63
C ARG A 493 -19.12 20.73 -8.75
N GLN A 494 -19.59 20.06 -9.81
CA GLN A 494 -20.35 20.75 -10.87
C GLN A 494 -21.77 21.16 -10.42
N GLY A 495 -22.35 20.46 -9.44
CA GLY A 495 -23.71 20.72 -8.94
C GLY A 495 -23.86 21.81 -7.87
N MET A 496 -22.76 22.44 -7.41
CA MET A 496 -22.80 23.50 -6.38
C MET A 496 -22.51 24.92 -6.94
N ARG A 497 -22.43 25.07 -8.26
CA ARG A 497 -22.24 26.36 -8.95
C ARG A 497 -23.46 26.87 -9.72
N SER A 498 -24.65 26.31 -9.47
CA SER A 498 -25.92 26.80 -10.05
C SER A 498 -26.70 27.65 -9.06
#